data_AF-A0A069NZ24-F1
#
_entry.id   AF-A0A069NZ24-F1
#
_cell.length_a   1.000
_cell.length_b   1.000
_cell.length_c   1.000
_cell.angle_alpha   90.00
_cell.angle_beta   90.00
_cell.angle_gamma   90.00
#
_symmetry.space_group_name_H-M   'P 1'
#
loop_
_entity.id
_entity.type
_entity.pdbx_description
1 polymer ?
#
loop_
_entity_poly.entity_id
_entity_poly.type
_entity_poly.pdbx_seq_one_letter_code
_entity_poly.pdbx_strand_id
1 'polypeptide(L)'
;MACTACSSSDEEQTDARIALSFARSASMWLDGWMNDGVPRAYVKRSLESTGEALGKRIDKLPGSISSSVSAPMKDIAHDLDTASHAVDAGDKARVELVLSRLRKSTAALDAWKQTHRESGS
;
A
#
# COMPACT_ATOMS: atom_id res chain seq x y z
N MET A 1 11.09 5.80 -32.60
CA MET A 1 11.57 6.41 -31.35
C MET A 1 10.58 6.04 -30.26
N ALA A 2 10.94 5.11 -29.36
CA ALA A 2 10.08 4.72 -28.24
C ALA A 2 10.12 5.83 -27.20
N CYS A 3 8.96 6.33 -26.78
CA CYS A 3 8.84 7.38 -25.78
C CYS A 3 9.32 6.87 -24.43
N THR A 4 10.46 7.38 -23.94
CA THR A 4 10.95 7.15 -22.58
C THR A 4 9.90 7.53 -21.52
N ALA A 5 9.03 8.48 -21.85
CA ALA A 5 7.90 8.90 -21.01
C ALA A 5 6.77 7.85 -20.90
N CYS A 6 6.55 7.01 -21.92
CA CYS A 6 5.55 5.94 -21.85
C CYS A 6 6.00 4.84 -20.87
N SER A 7 7.29 4.51 -20.87
CA SER A 7 7.85 3.49 -19.96
C SER A 7 7.72 3.90 -18.49
N SER A 8 7.97 5.17 -18.18
CA SER A 8 7.84 5.69 -16.81
C SER A 8 6.38 5.69 -16.31
N SER A 9 5.41 5.95 -17.19
CA SER A 9 3.98 5.92 -16.84
C SER A 9 3.47 4.50 -16.57
N ASP A 10 3.91 3.53 -17.38
CA ASP A 10 3.55 2.12 -17.19
C ASP A 10 4.14 1.53 -15.91
N GLU A 11 5.36 1.94 -15.55
CA GLU A 11 6.00 1.59 -14.28
C GLU A 11 5.26 2.19 -13.08
N GLU A 12 4.89 3.48 -13.12
CA GLU A 12 4.10 4.13 -12.06
C GLU A 12 2.73 3.45 -11.88
N GLN A 13 2.04 3.13 -12.97
CA GLN A 13 0.77 2.42 -12.91
C GLN A 13 0.92 1.01 -12.33
N THR A 14 2.01 0.33 -12.66
CA THR A 14 2.33 -1.00 -12.13
C THR A 14 2.58 -0.94 -10.64
N ASP A 15 3.42 -0.02 -10.16
CA ASP A 15 3.71 0.11 -8.74
C ASP A 15 2.49 0.56 -7.94
N ALA A 16 1.69 1.48 -8.47
CA ALA A 16 0.41 1.86 -7.86
C ALA A 16 -0.55 0.67 -7.75
N ARG A 17 -0.65 -0.19 -8.77
CA ARG A 17 -1.48 -1.41 -8.71
C ARG A 17 -0.99 -2.38 -7.63
N ILE A 18 0.31 -2.52 -7.47
CA ILE A 18 0.90 -3.42 -6.46
C ILE A 18 0.66 -2.88 -5.06
N ALA A 19 0.90 -1.59 -4.83
CA ALA A 19 0.62 -0.96 -3.55
C ALA A 19 -0.87 -1.06 -3.15
N LEU A 20 -1.79 -0.87 -4.10
CA LEU A 20 -3.22 -1.09 -3.88
C LEU A 20 -3.55 -2.53 -3.53
N SER A 21 -2.95 -3.49 -4.25
CA SER A 21 -3.14 -4.92 -3.95
C SER A 21 -2.67 -5.23 -2.52
N PHE A 22 -1.52 -4.69 -2.12
CA PHE A 22 -0.97 -4.86 -0.78
C PHE A 22 -1.84 -4.23 0.30
N ALA A 23 -2.31 -2.99 0.11
CA ALA A 23 -3.20 -2.33 1.06
C ALA A 23 -4.54 -3.09 1.25
N ARG A 24 -5.10 -3.63 0.16
CA ARG A 24 -6.32 -4.44 0.21
C ARG A 24 -6.11 -5.78 0.92
N SER A 25 -5.04 -6.50 0.61
CA SER A 25 -4.70 -7.74 1.31
C SER A 25 -4.44 -7.50 2.79
N ALA A 26 -3.72 -6.42 3.14
CA ALA A 26 -3.48 -6.04 4.52
C ALA A 26 -4.77 -5.72 5.27
N SER A 27 -5.69 -4.98 4.64
CA SER A 27 -7.01 -4.69 5.21
C SER A 27 -7.79 -5.97 5.52
N MET A 28 -7.79 -6.94 4.59
CA MET A 28 -8.44 -8.24 4.80
C MET A 28 -7.83 -9.03 5.97
N TRP A 29 -6.51 -9.05 6.10
CA TRP A 29 -5.86 -9.74 7.23
C TRP A 29 -6.17 -9.08 8.56
N LEU A 30 -6.14 -7.75 8.59
CA LEU A 30 -6.46 -6.96 9.78
C LEU A 30 -7.93 -7.13 10.18
N ASP A 31 -8.86 -7.04 9.24
CA ASP A 31 -10.29 -7.29 9.49
C ASP A 31 -10.49 -8.74 9.99
N GLY A 32 -9.82 -9.71 9.40
CA GLY A 32 -9.87 -11.11 9.83
C GLY A 32 -9.35 -11.31 11.26
N TRP A 33 -8.25 -10.64 11.64
CA TRP A 33 -7.73 -10.69 13.00
C TRP A 33 -8.61 -9.93 14.00
N MET A 34 -9.17 -8.78 13.61
CA MET A 34 -10.11 -8.01 14.44
C MET A 34 -11.33 -8.82 14.83
N ASN A 35 -11.81 -9.67 13.92
CA ASN A 35 -12.94 -10.59 14.10
C ASN A 35 -12.51 -11.98 14.62
N ASP A 36 -11.28 -12.12 15.14
CA ASP A 36 -10.73 -13.35 15.72
C ASP A 36 -10.72 -14.56 14.76
N GLY A 37 -10.83 -14.32 13.44
CA GLY A 37 -10.86 -15.34 12.39
C GLY A 37 -9.50 -15.65 11.76
N VAL A 38 -8.47 -14.85 12.03
CA VAL A 38 -7.12 -15.04 11.49
C VAL A 38 -6.08 -15.00 12.62
N PRO A 39 -5.15 -15.98 12.72
CA PRO A 39 -4.13 -16.00 13.75
C PRO A 39 -3.21 -14.76 13.72
N ARG A 40 -2.96 -14.18 14.90
CA ARG A 40 -2.08 -13.02 15.08
C ARG A 40 -0.71 -13.19 14.41
N ALA A 41 -0.06 -14.33 14.59
CA ALA A 41 1.26 -14.61 14.03
C ALA A 41 1.25 -14.61 12.48
N TYR A 42 0.17 -15.07 11.86
CA TYR A 42 0.00 -15.02 10.42
C TYR A 42 -0.16 -13.58 9.94
N VAL A 43 -1.02 -12.79 10.60
CA VAL A 43 -1.26 -11.39 10.21
C VAL A 43 0.02 -10.56 10.35
N LYS A 44 0.72 -10.64 11.48
CA LYS A 44 1.99 -9.94 11.69
C LYS A 44 3.01 -10.24 10.59
N ARG A 45 3.28 -11.52 10.33
CA ARG A 45 4.25 -11.93 9.30
C ARG A 45 3.85 -11.46 7.90
N SER A 46 2.55 -11.48 7.61
CA SER A 46 2.04 -11.04 6.30
C SER A 46 2.18 -9.53 6.12
N LEU A 47 1.92 -8.75 7.17
CA LEU A 47 2.12 -7.30 7.19
C LEU A 47 3.60 -6.94 7.04
N GLU A 48 4.49 -7.57 7.80
CA GLU A 48 5.94 -7.36 7.71
C GLU A 48 6.48 -7.67 6.32
N SER A 49 6.14 -8.85 5.76
CA SER A 49 6.59 -9.25 4.43
C SER A 49 6.07 -8.31 3.35
N THR A 50 4.82 -7.86 3.46
CA THR A 50 4.21 -6.94 2.50
C THR A 50 4.80 -5.54 2.62
N GLY A 51 5.03 -5.07 3.85
CA GLY A 51 5.67 -3.79 4.13
C GLY A 51 7.10 -3.74 3.60
N GLU A 52 7.89 -4.79 3.82
CA GLU A 52 9.25 -4.91 3.28
C GLU A 52 9.26 -4.94 1.75
N ALA A 53 8.35 -5.71 1.13
CA ALA A 53 8.23 -5.78 -0.32
C ALA A 53 7.85 -4.41 -0.92
N LEU A 54 6.97 -3.66 -0.25
CA LEU A 54 6.58 -2.32 -0.67
C LEU A 54 7.71 -1.30 -0.47
N GLY A 55 8.40 -1.34 0.67
CA GLY A 55 9.56 -0.49 0.95
C GLY A 55 10.65 -0.65 -0.11
N LYS A 56 11.01 -1.89 -0.47
CA LYS A 56 11.96 -2.18 -1.55
C LYS A 56 11.55 -1.64 -2.91
N ARG A 57 10.24 -1.50 -3.17
CA ARG A 57 9.74 -0.87 -4.40
C ARG A 57 9.88 0.62 -4.33
N ILE A 58 9.48 1.23 -3.22
CA ILE A 58 9.62 2.66 -2.96
C ILE A 58 11.07 3.11 -3.10
N ASP A 59 12.02 2.35 -2.56
CA ASP A 59 13.45 2.68 -2.63
C ASP A 59 14.01 2.62 -4.06
N LYS A 60 13.36 1.87 -4.95
CA LYS A 60 13.72 1.74 -6.36
C LYS A 60 13.00 2.75 -7.27
N LEU A 61 12.03 3.49 -6.72
CA LEU A 61 11.31 4.50 -7.48
C LEU A 61 12.29 5.57 -7.96
N PRO A 62 12.37 5.86 -9.26
CA PRO A 62 13.22 6.95 -9.74
C PRO A 62 12.75 8.28 -9.14
N GLY A 63 13.71 9.20 -8.91
CA GLY A 63 13.39 10.52 -8.34
C GLY A 63 12.46 11.39 -9.19
N SER A 64 12.18 10.97 -10.43
CA SER A 64 11.21 11.57 -11.34
C SER A 64 9.76 11.11 -11.11
N ILE A 65 9.52 10.12 -10.23
CA ILE A 65 8.18 9.61 -9.94
C ILE A 65 7.33 10.69 -9.27
N SER A 66 6.08 10.81 -9.70
CA SER A 66 5.12 11.75 -9.12
C SER A 66 4.98 11.57 -7.60
N SER A 67 5.03 12.67 -6.85
CA SER A 67 4.72 12.69 -5.41
C SER A 67 3.33 12.14 -5.11
N SER A 68 2.41 12.25 -6.07
CA SER A 68 1.04 11.76 -5.99
C SER A 68 0.93 10.23 -5.94
N VAL A 69 1.97 9.50 -6.36
CA VAL A 69 2.06 8.03 -6.27
C VAL A 69 2.93 7.62 -5.10
N SER A 70 4.13 8.21 -5.01
CA SER A 70 5.13 7.81 -4.03
C SER A 70 4.74 8.13 -2.59
N ALA A 71 3.99 9.21 -2.32
CA ALA A 71 3.54 9.53 -0.98
C ALA A 71 2.47 8.54 -0.45
N PRO A 72 1.38 8.25 -1.17
CA PRO A 72 0.43 7.20 -0.73
C PRO A 72 1.09 5.83 -0.54
N MET A 73 2.07 5.46 -1.37
CA MET A 73 2.82 4.21 -1.20
C MET A 73 3.63 4.21 0.11
N LYS A 74 4.32 5.30 0.43
CA LYS A 74 5.05 5.46 1.70
C LYS A 74 4.12 5.41 2.90
N ASP A 75 2.96 6.05 2.80
CA ASP A 75 1.94 6.01 3.86
C ASP A 75 1.44 4.58 4.08
N ILE A 76 1.16 3.83 3.00
CA ILE A 76 0.78 2.41 3.09
C ILE A 76 1.90 1.61 3.77
N ALA A 77 3.16 1.76 3.34
CA ALA A 77 4.28 1.01 3.94
C ALA A 77 4.43 1.29 5.44
N HIS A 78 4.34 2.55 5.85
CA HIS A 78 4.36 2.96 7.25
C HIS A 78 3.17 2.40 8.05
N ASP A 79 1.98 2.38 7.45
CA ASP A 79 0.79 1.83 8.08
C ASP A 79 0.88 0.30 8.23
N LEU A 80 1.49 -0.42 7.29
CA LEU A 80 1.74 -1.85 7.41
C LEU A 80 2.69 -2.15 8.59
N ASP A 81 3.75 -1.37 8.75
CA ASP A 81 4.67 -1.48 9.87
C ASP A 81 3.97 -1.20 11.21
N THR A 82 3.22 -0.09 11.27
CA THR A 82 2.43 0.29 12.44
C THR A 82 1.39 -0.77 12.81
N ALA A 83 0.71 -1.34 11.82
CA ALA A 83 -0.24 -2.43 12.03
C ALA A 83 0.45 -3.69 12.53
N SER A 84 1.64 -4.02 12.04
CA SER A 84 2.38 -5.20 12.49
C SER A 84 2.69 -5.13 13.99
N HIS A 85 3.15 -3.96 14.46
CA HIS A 85 3.40 -3.69 15.87
C HIS A 85 2.10 -3.67 16.70
N ALA A 86 1.02 -3.10 16.17
CA ALA A 86 -0.27 -3.08 16.88
C ALA A 86 -0.88 -4.48 17.03
N VAL A 87 -0.83 -5.29 15.98
CA VAL A 87 -1.24 -6.71 16.01
C VAL A 87 -0.37 -7.48 17.01
N ASP A 88 0.93 -7.20 17.06
CA ASP A 88 1.84 -7.79 18.06
C ASP A 88 1.61 -7.26 19.49
N ALA A 89 1.04 -6.08 19.66
CA ALA A 89 0.63 -5.60 20.98
C ALA A 89 -0.75 -6.13 21.41
N GLY A 90 -1.54 -6.68 20.48
CA GLY A 90 -2.96 -6.96 20.73
C GLY A 90 -3.83 -5.70 20.72
N ASP A 91 -3.34 -4.59 20.18
CA ASP A 91 -3.98 -3.27 20.21
C ASP A 91 -4.98 -3.12 19.06
N LYS A 92 -6.22 -3.61 19.30
CA LYS A 92 -7.32 -3.53 18.33
C LYS A 92 -7.70 -2.09 17.96
N ALA A 93 -7.66 -1.15 18.92
CA ALA A 93 -7.99 0.25 18.66
C ALA A 93 -6.97 0.92 17.71
N ARG A 94 -5.68 0.63 17.88
CA ARG A 94 -4.65 1.12 16.95
C ARG A 94 -4.77 0.48 15.57
N VAL A 95 -5.17 -0.78 15.48
CA VAL A 95 -5.45 -1.44 14.19
C VAL A 95 -6.64 -0.77 13.48
N GLU A 96 -7.71 -0.41 14.18
CA GLU A 96 -8.83 0.34 13.57
C GLU A 96 -8.38 1.70 13.01
N LEU A 97 -7.52 2.41 13.73
CA LEU A 97 -6.93 3.67 13.24
C LEU A 97 -6.09 3.43 11.99
N VAL A 98 -5.29 2.36 11.94
CA VAL A 98 -4.52 1.99 10.75
C VAL A 98 -5.44 1.66 9.57
N LEU A 99 -6.51 0.87 9.79
CA LEU A 99 -7.49 0.54 8.74
C LEU A 99 -8.12 1.79 8.13
N SER A 100 -8.43 2.79 8.95
CA SER A 100 -8.94 4.08 8.46
C SER A 100 -7.93 4.80 7.56
N ARG A 101 -6.65 4.83 7.96
CA ARG A 101 -5.58 5.46 7.16
C ARG A 101 -5.27 4.68 5.88
N LEU A 102 -5.20 3.35 5.94
CA LEU A 102 -5.06 2.49 4.75
C LEU A 102 -6.17 2.75 3.73
N ARG A 103 -7.42 2.89 4.16
CA ARG A 103 -8.55 3.25 3.27
C ARG A 103 -8.34 4.60 2.61
N LYS A 104 -7.87 5.60 3.36
CA LYS A 104 -7.56 6.94 2.84
C LYS A 104 -6.44 6.90 1.79
N SER A 105 -5.32 6.24 2.07
CA SER A 105 -4.19 6.13 1.15
C SER A 105 -4.53 5.30 -0.09
N THR A 106 -5.32 4.24 0.08
CA THR A 106 -5.87 3.44 -1.03
C THR A 106 -6.76 4.29 -1.93
N ALA A 107 -7.68 5.08 -1.36
CA ALA A 107 -8.56 5.96 -2.13
C ALA A 107 -7.78 7.04 -2.90
N ALA A 108 -6.76 7.64 -2.29
CA ALA A 108 -5.90 8.61 -2.96
C ALA A 108 -5.16 7.98 -4.17
N LEU A 109 -4.64 6.77 -3.99
CA LEU A 109 -3.91 6.07 -5.05
C LEU A 109 -4.83 5.55 -6.17
N ASP A 110 -6.05 5.09 -5.84
CA ASP A 110 -7.07 4.74 -6.83
C ASP A 110 -7.53 5.98 -7.63
N ALA A 111 -7.72 7.14 -6.99
CA ALA A 111 -8.06 8.39 -7.68
C ALA A 111 -6.95 8.86 -8.62
N TRP A 112 -5.68 8.78 -8.19
CA TRP A 112 -4.53 9.04 -9.06
C TRP A 112 -4.56 8.13 -10.30
N LYS A 113 -4.80 6.82 -10.13
CA LYS A 113 -4.88 5.90 -11.27
C LYS A 113 -6.01 6.22 -12.24
N GLN A 114 -7.18 6.63 -11.76
CA GLN A 114 -8.31 6.98 -12.61
C GLN A 114 -7.97 8.19 -13.50
N THR A 115 -7.43 9.25 -12.91
CA THR A 115 -7.03 10.47 -13.65
C THR A 115 -5.94 10.21 -14.70
N HIS A 116 -5.02 9.27 -14.44
CA HIS A 116 -3.91 8.97 -15.36
C HIS A 116 -4.26 7.90 -16.41
N ARG A 117 -5.37 7.17 -16.24
CA ARG A 117 -5.89 6.22 -17.24
C ARG A 117 -6.53 6.94 -18.43
N GLU A 118 -7.12 8.11 -18.20
CA GLU A 118 -7.81 8.91 -19.22
C GLU A 118 -6.85 9.68 -20.13
N SER A 119 -5.59 9.84 -19.72
CA SER A 119 -4.56 10.59 -20.47
C SER A 119 -3.85 9.76 -21.56
N GLY A 120 -4.17 8.47 -21.67
CA GLY A 120 -3.55 7.53 -22.61
C GLY A 120 -4.47 7.06 -23.74
N SER A 121 -5.61 7.73 -23.97
CA SER A 121 -6.60 7.35 -24.98
C SER A 121 -6.67 8.30 -26.16
#